data_AF-W6K0T3-F1
#
_entry.id   AF-W6K0T3-F1
#
_cell.length_a   1.000
_cell.length_b   1.000
_cell.length_c   1.000
_cell.angle_alpha   90.00
_cell.angle_beta   90.00
_cell.angle_gamma   90.00
#
_symmetry.space_group_name_H-M   'P 1'
#
loop_
_entity.id
_entity.type
_entity.pdbx_description
1 polymer ?
#
loop_
_entity_poly.entity_id
_entity_poly.type
_entity_poly.pdbx_seq_one_letter_code
_entity_poly.pdbx_strand_id
1 'polypeptide(L)'
;MTMVYARIADRTVADEYFAVTSKVESLYAASQPAVLPPDAAGPAMRALRAEATKRLLGNGYCARPIELDCRYETICESCTMFFTTIEHRPTLQAQRDDADLKGQTGRRDIYDALLQRLDDAPA
;
A
#
# COMPACT_ATOMS: atom_id res chain seq x y z
N MET A 1 45.13 -14.63 3.32
CA MET A 1 43.79 -15.23 3.36
C MET A 1 43.23 -15.06 4.76
N THR A 2 42.03 -14.51 4.92
CA THR A 2 41.42 -14.30 6.24
C THR A 2 40.88 -15.63 6.80
N MET A 3 40.79 -15.79 8.13
CA MET A 3 40.27 -17.01 8.79
C MET A 3 38.85 -17.40 8.32
N VAL A 4 38.10 -16.47 7.74
CA VAL A 4 36.78 -16.71 7.14
C VAL A 4 36.89 -17.62 5.91
N TYR A 5 37.87 -17.39 5.02
CA TYR A 5 38.08 -18.26 3.85
C TYR A 5 38.71 -19.61 4.20
N ALA A 6 39.49 -19.69 5.28
CA ALA A 6 40.05 -20.96 5.76
C ALA A 6 38.98 -21.91 6.31
N ARG A 7 37.93 -21.39 6.96
CA ARG A 7 36.78 -22.18 7.45
C ARG A 7 35.88 -22.72 6.34
N ILE A 8 35.87 -22.10 5.16
CA ILE A 8 35.08 -22.56 4.01
C ILE A 8 35.79 -23.74 3.30
N ALA A 9 37.14 -23.79 3.35
CA ALA A 9 37.92 -24.92 2.82
C ALA A 9 38.02 -26.10 3.80
N ASP A 10 37.63 -25.91 5.06
CA ASP A 10 37.51 -27.00 6.03
C ASP A 10 36.36 -27.90 5.63
N ARG A 11 36.70 -29.13 5.22
CA ARG A 11 35.73 -30.11 4.75
C ARG A 11 34.68 -30.44 5.80
N THR A 12 35.04 -30.45 7.08
CA THR A 12 34.11 -30.73 8.18
C THR A 12 33.02 -29.66 8.26
N VAL A 13 33.43 -28.39 8.17
CA VAL A 13 32.50 -27.26 8.21
C VAL A 13 31.64 -27.21 6.95
N ALA A 14 32.23 -27.51 5.79
CA ALA A 14 31.51 -27.58 4.52
C ALA A 14 30.46 -28.72 4.53
N ASP A 15 30.83 -29.90 5.02
CA ASP A 15 29.93 -31.07 5.08
C ASP A 15 28.74 -30.80 6.02
N GLU A 16 28.97 -30.17 7.18
CA GLU A 16 27.89 -29.75 8.09
C GLU A 16 27.00 -28.66 7.48
N TYR A 17 27.58 -27.69 6.79
CA TYR A 17 26.82 -26.67 6.05
C TYR A 17 25.90 -27.30 5.01
N PHE A 18 26.42 -28.24 4.21
CA PHE A 18 25.62 -28.94 3.20
C PHE A 18 24.55 -29.85 3.83
N ALA A 19 24.86 -30.53 4.94
CA ALA A 19 23.89 -31.36 5.66
C ALA A 19 22.70 -30.53 6.19
N VAL A 20 22.98 -29.37 6.81
CA VAL A 20 21.94 -28.45 7.28
C VAL A 20 21.17 -27.85 6.11
N THR A 21 21.87 -27.42 5.06
CA THR A 21 21.26 -26.81 3.87
C THR A 21 20.31 -27.79 3.18
N SER A 22 20.74 -29.03 2.96
CA SER A 22 19.90 -30.09 2.40
C SER A 22 18.65 -30.36 3.25
N LYS A 23 18.80 -30.34 4.59
CA LYS A 23 17.65 -30.49 5.49
C LYS A 23 16.67 -29.32 5.36
N VAL A 24 17.17 -28.07 5.33
CA VAL A 24 16.34 -26.88 5.14
C VAL A 24 15.66 -26.87 3.78
N GLU A 25 16.39 -27.18 2.71
CA GLU A 25 15.85 -27.28 1.35
C GLU A 25 14.78 -28.38 1.25
N SER A 26 14.97 -29.52 1.91
CA SER A 26 13.94 -30.58 1.95
C SER A 26 12.65 -30.12 2.64
N LEU A 27 12.75 -29.26 3.67
CA LEU A 27 11.56 -28.67 4.30
C LEU A 27 10.83 -27.73 3.34
N TYR A 28 11.54 -26.93 2.57
CA TYR A 28 10.93 -26.06 1.55
C TYR A 28 10.41 -26.82 0.32
N ALA A 29 11.05 -27.92 -0.07
CA ALA A 29 10.61 -28.76 -1.18
C ALA A 29 9.40 -29.64 -0.82
N ALA A 30 9.33 -30.11 0.43
CA ALA A 30 8.19 -30.88 0.95
C ALA A 30 7.01 -29.99 1.36
N SER A 31 7.26 -28.73 1.72
CA SER A 31 6.21 -27.74 1.92
C SER A 31 5.84 -27.11 0.59
N GLN A 32 4.83 -27.69 -0.06
CA GLN A 32 4.13 -26.95 -1.09
C GLN A 32 3.58 -25.68 -0.42
N PRO A 33 3.96 -24.46 -0.86
CA PRO A 33 3.41 -23.26 -0.26
C PRO A 33 1.89 -23.40 -0.30
N ALA A 34 1.23 -23.21 0.84
CA ALA A 34 -0.20 -23.34 0.92
C ALA A 34 -0.82 -22.36 -0.08
N VAL A 35 -1.23 -22.87 -1.23
CA VAL A 35 -1.93 -22.09 -2.25
C VAL A 35 -3.33 -21.90 -1.69
N LEU A 36 -3.50 -20.81 -0.96
CA LEU A 36 -4.81 -20.40 -0.49
C LEU A 36 -5.67 -20.12 -1.72
N PRO A 37 -6.88 -20.69 -1.81
CA PRO A 37 -7.78 -20.36 -2.90
C PRO A 37 -8.15 -18.87 -2.84
N PRO A 38 -8.52 -18.24 -3.96
CA PRO A 38 -8.77 -16.79 -4.03
C PRO A 38 -9.84 -16.29 -3.06
N ASP A 39 -10.74 -17.17 -2.62
CA ASP A 39 -11.83 -16.93 -1.69
C ASP A 39 -11.48 -17.28 -0.23
N ALA A 40 -10.28 -17.78 0.05
CA ALA A 40 -9.82 -18.10 1.42
C ALA A 40 -9.88 -16.89 2.35
N ALA A 41 -9.67 -15.69 1.80
CA ALA A 41 -9.94 -14.46 2.52
C ALA A 41 -11.47 -14.24 2.58
N GLY A 42 -12.08 -14.59 3.71
CA GLY A 42 -13.49 -14.30 3.95
C GLY A 42 -13.83 -12.80 3.90
N PRO A 43 -15.12 -12.43 3.86
CA PRO A 43 -15.56 -11.03 3.71
C PRO A 43 -14.94 -10.07 4.74
N ALA A 44 -14.85 -10.50 6.00
CA ALA A 44 -14.26 -9.70 7.08
C ALA A 44 -12.76 -9.45 6.89
N MET A 45 -12.00 -10.46 6.44
CA MET A 45 -10.57 -10.32 6.14
C MET A 45 -10.33 -9.36 4.98
N ARG A 46 -11.18 -9.43 3.95
CA ARG A 46 -11.12 -8.50 2.80
C ARG A 46 -11.45 -7.07 3.22
N ALA A 47 -12.49 -6.88 4.03
CA ALA A 47 -12.84 -5.57 4.58
C ALA A 47 -11.71 -5.00 5.45
N LEU A 48 -11.14 -5.80 6.34
CA LEU A 48 -10.01 -5.40 7.18
C LEU A 48 -8.77 -5.04 6.35
N ARG A 49 -8.46 -5.82 5.31
CA ARG A 49 -7.34 -5.51 4.40
C ARG A 49 -7.58 -4.21 3.64
N ALA A 50 -8.81 -3.99 3.16
CA ALA A 50 -9.19 -2.76 2.50
C ALA A 50 -9.01 -1.56 3.45
N GLU A 51 -9.44 -1.67 4.71
CA GLU A 51 -9.28 -0.61 5.71
C GLU A 51 -7.82 -0.39 6.10
N ALA A 52 -7.06 -1.47 6.34
CA ALA A 52 -5.66 -1.40 6.73
C ALA A 52 -4.76 -0.75 5.65
N THR A 53 -5.18 -0.76 4.39
CA THR A 53 -4.44 -0.14 3.29
C THR A 53 -4.77 1.35 3.14
N LYS A 54 -5.86 1.83 3.77
CA LYS A 54 -6.23 3.26 3.73
C LYS A 54 -5.32 4.05 4.66
N ARG A 55 -4.48 4.92 4.09
CA ARG A 55 -3.79 5.95 4.86
C ARG A 55 -4.70 7.17 4.95
N LEU A 56 -5.14 7.52 6.16
CA LEU A 56 -6.01 8.68 6.39
C LEU A 56 -5.31 10.00 6.05
N LEU A 57 -6.07 10.90 5.44
CA LEU A 57 -5.66 12.24 5.01
C LEU A 57 -6.76 13.24 5.40
N GLY A 58 -6.49 14.55 5.30
CA GLY A 58 -7.41 15.58 5.80
C GLY A 58 -8.82 15.50 5.22
N ASN A 59 -8.94 15.26 3.91
CA ASN A 59 -10.21 15.23 3.19
C ASN A 59 -10.57 13.84 2.63
N GLY A 60 -9.98 12.77 3.16
CA GLY A 60 -10.22 11.43 2.66
C GLY A 60 -9.09 10.46 3.01
N TYR A 61 -8.73 9.60 2.07
CA TYR A 61 -7.70 8.59 2.28
C TYR A 61 -6.94 8.26 0.99
N CYS A 62 -5.72 7.76 1.17
CA CYS A 62 -4.93 7.19 0.10
C CYS A 62 -5.23 5.69 -0.01
N ALA A 63 -5.61 5.23 -1.20
CA ALA A 63 -5.81 3.80 -1.50
C ALA A 63 -4.64 3.22 -2.30
N ARG A 64 -3.45 3.86 -2.26
CA ARG A 64 -2.27 3.33 -2.94
C ARG A 64 -1.86 2.00 -2.29
N PRO A 65 -1.61 0.95 -3.09
CA PRO A 65 -1.04 -0.30 -2.58
C PRO A 65 0.27 -0.07 -1.80
N ILE A 66 0.47 -0.82 -0.72
CA ILE A 66 1.64 -0.68 0.16
C ILE A 66 2.96 -1.01 -0.55
N GLU A 67 2.89 -1.79 -1.62
CA GLU A 67 4.02 -2.17 -2.46
C GLU A 67 4.52 -1.01 -3.33
N LEU A 68 3.74 0.07 -3.45
CA LEU A 68 4.09 1.26 -4.23
C LEU A 68 4.47 2.43 -3.32
N ASP A 69 5.65 3.00 -3.54
CA ASP A 69 6.15 4.15 -2.80
C ASP A 69 5.53 5.49 -3.27
N CYS A 70 5.51 6.51 -2.40
CA CYS A 70 5.09 7.88 -2.76
C CYS A 70 6.27 8.77 -3.08
N ARG A 71 6.27 9.41 -4.25
CA ARG A 71 7.21 10.50 -4.51
C ARG A 71 6.81 11.83 -3.88
N TYR A 72 5.51 12.06 -3.67
CA TYR A 72 4.96 13.35 -3.23
C TYR A 72 3.90 13.15 -2.15
N GLU A 73 4.30 13.20 -0.88
CA GLU A 73 3.40 12.99 0.26
C GLU A 73 2.46 14.17 0.56
N THR A 74 2.58 15.30 -0.15
CA THR A 74 1.90 16.55 0.20
C THR A 74 0.83 17.03 -0.79
N ILE A 75 0.68 16.37 -1.95
CA ILE A 75 -0.27 16.79 -3.01
C ILE A 75 -1.39 15.76 -3.23
N CYS A 76 -1.91 15.20 -2.13
CA CYS A 76 -2.80 14.05 -2.24
C CYS A 76 -4.13 14.38 -2.95
N GLU A 77 -4.70 15.57 -2.80
CA GLU A 77 -6.01 15.93 -3.37
C GLU A 77 -6.04 15.95 -4.91
N SER A 78 -4.87 16.09 -5.54
CA SER A 78 -4.71 15.99 -7.00
C SER A 78 -4.19 14.62 -7.46
N CYS A 79 -3.93 13.69 -6.54
CA CYS A 79 -3.42 12.35 -6.84
C CYS A 79 -4.54 11.41 -7.31
N THR A 80 -4.24 10.54 -8.28
CA THR A 80 -5.18 9.52 -8.77
C THR A 80 -5.51 8.45 -7.73
N MET A 81 -4.65 8.25 -6.73
CA MET A 81 -4.88 7.28 -5.64
C MET A 81 -5.54 7.90 -4.40
N PHE A 82 -5.99 9.15 -4.50
CA PHE A 82 -6.77 9.80 -3.47
C PHE A 82 -8.26 9.60 -3.70
N PHE A 83 -8.92 9.15 -2.63
CA PHE A 83 -10.35 8.93 -2.56
C PHE A 83 -10.90 9.74 -1.39
N THR A 84 -12.08 10.29 -1.59
CA THR A 84 -12.83 11.03 -0.57
C THR A 84 -14.20 10.37 -0.41
N THR A 85 -14.94 10.80 0.60
CA THR A 85 -16.24 10.23 0.97
C THR A 85 -17.25 11.35 1.17
N ILE A 86 -18.54 10.99 1.21
CA ILE A 86 -19.63 11.99 1.26
C ILE A 86 -19.57 12.88 2.50
N GLU A 87 -19.00 12.38 3.60
CA GLU A 87 -18.79 13.10 4.86
C GLU A 87 -17.88 14.32 4.68
N HIS A 88 -16.96 14.29 3.71
CA HIS A 88 -16.04 15.40 3.43
C HIS A 88 -16.63 16.45 2.48
N ARG A 89 -17.78 16.20 1.84
CA ARG A 89 -18.40 17.14 0.89
C ARG A 89 -18.54 18.57 1.42
N PRO A 90 -19.04 18.83 2.65
CA PRO A 90 -19.18 20.19 3.16
C PRO A 90 -17.83 20.92 3.26
N THR A 91 -16.78 20.19 3.67
CA THR A 91 -15.42 20.74 3.79
C THR A 91 -14.84 21.07 2.41
N LEU A 92 -15.02 20.16 1.44
CA LEU A 92 -14.56 20.37 0.06
C LEU A 92 -15.26 21.57 -0.60
N GLN A 93 -16.57 21.76 -0.36
CA GLN A 93 -17.31 22.93 -0.83
C GLN A 93 -16.77 24.22 -0.22
N ALA A 94 -16.57 24.26 1.11
CA ALA A 94 -16.01 25.42 1.78
C ALA A 94 -14.59 25.76 1.29
N GLN A 95 -13.76 24.76 1.03
CA GLN A 95 -12.40 24.95 0.52
C GLN A 95 -12.36 25.41 -0.94
N ARG A 96 -13.31 24.93 -1.77
CA ARG A 96 -13.52 25.45 -3.13
C ARG A 96 -13.92 26.92 -3.09
N ASP A 97 -14.91 27.27 -2.27
CA ASP A 97 -15.43 28.63 -2.18
C ASP A 97 -14.34 29.59 -1.65
N ASP A 98 -13.55 29.16 -0.66
CA ASP A 98 -12.36 29.89 -0.21
C ASP A 98 -11.32 30.10 -1.32
N ALA A 99 -11.10 29.09 -2.17
CA ALA A 99 -10.18 29.20 -3.29
C ALA A 99 -10.70 30.17 -4.36
N ASP A 100 -12.00 30.16 -4.64
CA ASP A 100 -12.64 31.09 -5.59
C ASP A 100 -12.58 32.54 -5.10
N LEU A 101 -12.91 32.78 -3.82
CA LEU A 101 -12.79 34.09 -3.17
C LEU A 101 -11.36 34.67 -3.24
N LYS A 102 -10.35 33.81 -3.20
CA LYS A 102 -8.93 34.18 -3.28
C LYS A 102 -8.39 34.21 -4.71
N GLY A 103 -9.20 33.90 -5.73
CA GLY A 103 -8.76 33.81 -7.13
C GLY A 103 -7.77 32.66 -7.41
N GLN A 104 -7.75 31.62 -6.58
CA GLN A 104 -6.84 30.48 -6.69
C GLN A 104 -7.41 29.41 -7.63
N THR A 105 -7.43 29.70 -8.93
CA THR A 105 -8.09 28.86 -9.95
C THR A 105 -7.67 27.40 -9.90
N GLY A 106 -6.37 27.11 -9.88
CA GLY A 106 -5.89 25.71 -9.85
C GLY A 106 -6.33 24.93 -8.60
N ARG A 107 -6.45 25.60 -7.43
CA ARG A 107 -6.94 24.95 -6.20
C ARG A 107 -8.45 24.76 -6.23
N ARG A 108 -9.19 25.73 -6.76
CA ARG A 108 -10.63 25.62 -6.98
C ARG A 108 -10.96 24.43 -7.89
N ASP A 109 -10.26 24.31 -9.02
CA ASP A 109 -10.48 23.26 -10.01
C ASP A 109 -10.20 21.85 -9.43
N ILE A 110 -9.24 21.71 -8.51
CA ILE A 110 -9.01 20.45 -7.77
C ILE A 110 -10.24 20.05 -6.96
N TYR A 111 -10.83 21.00 -6.22
CA TYR A 111 -12.01 20.71 -5.40
C TYR A 111 -13.27 20.49 -6.24
N ASP A 112 -13.42 21.18 -7.36
CA ASP A 112 -14.50 20.91 -8.32
C ASP A 112 -14.42 19.48 -8.85
N ALA A 113 -13.22 19.03 -9.26
CA ALA A 113 -13.02 17.66 -9.72
C ALA A 113 -13.29 16.61 -8.62
N LEU A 114 -12.99 16.93 -7.35
CA LEU A 114 -13.30 16.06 -6.22
C LEU A 114 -14.81 15.97 -5.95
N LEU A 115 -15.50 17.10 -5.99
CA LEU A 115 -16.95 17.17 -5.79
C LEU A 115 -17.69 16.44 -6.92
N GLN A 116 -17.25 16.61 -8.17
CA GLN A 116 -17.83 15.91 -9.30
C GLN A 116 -17.66 14.38 -9.18
N ARG A 117 -16.48 13.90 -8.80
CA ARG A 117 -16.26 12.46 -8.54
C ARG A 117 -17.14 11.91 -7.43
N LEU A 118 -17.45 12.72 -6.41
CA LEU A 118 -18.38 12.35 -5.34
C LEU A 118 -19.84 12.27 -5.81
N ASP A 119 -20.23 13.10 -6.77
CA ASP A 119 -21.56 13.07 -7.37
C ASP A 119 -21.76 11.86 -8.29
N ASP A 120 -20.69 11.44 -8.97
CA ASP A 120 -20.69 10.29 -9.88
C ASP A 120 -20.57 8.92 -9.17
N ALA A 121 -20.24 8.92 -7.87
CA ALA A 121 -20.08 7.69 -7.09
C ALA A 121 -21.45 7.05 -6.80
N PRO A 122 -21.65 5.74 -7.07
CA PRO A 122 -22.89 5.05 -6.71
C PRO A 122 -23.09 5.04 -5.19
N ALA A 123 -24.34 5.23 -4.75
CA ALA A 123 -24.76 5.27 -3.36
C ALA A 123 -24.50 3.95 -2.60
#